data_AF-A0A377I140-F1
#
_entry.id   AF-A0A377I140-F1
#
_cell.length_a   1.000
_cell.length_b   1.000
_cell.length_c   1.000
_cell.angle_alpha   90.00
_cell.angle_beta   90.00
_cell.angle_gamma   90.00
#
_symmetry.space_group_name_H-M   'P 1'
#
loop_
_entity.id
_entity.type
_entity.pdbx_description
1 polymer ?
#
loop_
_entity_poly.entity_id
_entity_poly.type
_entity_poly.pdbx_seq_one_letter_code
_entity_poly.pdbx_strand_id
1 'polypeptide(L)'
;MGIDRWRYIVNVFTRMRFCYLDKRLDFTCKLPIEDAPAELKAWFELDNPLFKQENIIFGHWASLMGKCARPNIYALDTGCAWGNHLTMVRWEDKQVFTQVRLGS
;
A
#
# COMPACT_ATOMS: atom_id res chain seq x y z
N MET A 1 11.54 -24.75 9.71
CA MET A 1 11.63 -23.28 9.76
C MET A 1 12.87 -22.87 8.98
N GLY A 2 12.73 -22.03 7.97
CA GLY A 2 13.75 -21.88 6.92
C GLY A 2 13.30 -20.92 5.80
N ILE A 3 13.67 -21.22 4.56
CA ILE A 3 13.46 -20.38 3.37
C ILE A 3 12.01 -19.86 3.20
N ASP A 4 11.00 -20.61 3.63
CA ASP A 4 9.60 -20.21 3.52
C ASP A 4 9.26 -19.00 4.39
N ARG A 5 9.85 -18.90 5.60
CA ARG A 5 9.69 -17.72 6.47
C ARG A 5 10.29 -16.49 5.80
N TRP A 6 11.50 -16.63 5.25
CA TRP A 6 12.17 -15.54 4.53
C TRP A 6 11.38 -15.10 3.30
N ARG A 7 10.90 -16.07 2.51
CA ARG A 7 10.06 -15.80 1.33
C ARG A 7 8.78 -15.04 1.72
N TYR A 8 8.13 -15.45 2.81
CA TYR A 8 6.96 -14.75 3.33
C TYR A 8 7.29 -13.31 3.73
N ILE A 9 8.35 -13.11 4.52
CA ILE A 9 8.79 -11.78 4.98
C ILE A 9 9.08 -10.86 3.77
N VAL A 10 9.85 -11.35 2.80
CA VAL A 10 10.17 -10.58 1.58
C VAL A 10 8.89 -10.23 0.83
N ASN A 11 7.97 -11.19 0.65
CA ASN A 11 6.70 -10.94 -0.02
C ASN A 11 5.83 -9.89 0.71
N VAL A 12 5.79 -9.90 2.05
CA VAL A 12 5.10 -8.88 2.85
C VAL A 12 5.69 -7.50 2.57
N PHE A 13 7.01 -7.36 2.63
CA PHE A 13 7.66 -6.05 2.50
C PHE A 13 7.73 -5.51 1.07
N THR A 14 7.70 -6.39 0.06
CA THR A 14 8.01 -5.98 -1.33
C THR A 14 6.86 -6.18 -2.30
N ARG A 15 5.83 -6.97 -1.96
CA ARG A 15 4.81 -7.40 -2.92
C ARG A 15 3.37 -7.29 -2.43
N MET A 16 3.16 -7.19 -1.12
CA MET A 16 1.84 -7.19 -0.50
C MET A 16 0.95 -6.05 -1.00
N ARG A 17 -0.31 -6.40 -1.28
CA ARG A 17 -1.39 -5.46 -1.61
C ARG A 17 -2.64 -5.90 -0.86
N PHE A 18 -3.29 -6.92 -1.41
CA PHE A 18 -4.46 -7.53 -0.83
C PHE A 18 -4.12 -8.73 0.05
N CYS A 19 -5.01 -9.02 0.97
CA CYS A 19 -4.98 -10.18 1.84
C CYS A 19 -6.39 -10.78 1.93
N TYR A 20 -6.46 -12.09 2.18
CA TYR A 20 -7.69 -12.74 2.61
C TYR A 20 -7.94 -12.45 4.10
N LEU A 21 -9.17 -12.67 4.57
CA LEU A 21 -9.53 -12.49 5.99
C LEU A 21 -8.74 -13.39 6.94
N ASP A 22 -8.23 -14.52 6.45
CA ASP A 22 -7.33 -15.43 7.17
C ASP A 22 -5.86 -14.96 7.19
N LYS A 23 -5.58 -13.74 6.70
CA LYS A 23 -4.26 -13.10 6.61
C LYS A 23 -3.30 -13.71 5.59
N ARG A 24 -3.76 -14.63 4.73
CA ARG A 24 -2.96 -15.04 3.56
C ARG A 24 -2.83 -13.89 2.57
N LEU A 25 -1.66 -13.78 1.95
CA LEU A 25 -1.37 -12.75 0.94
C LEU A 25 -1.98 -13.15 -0.40
N ASP A 26 -2.55 -12.18 -1.11
CA ASP A 26 -2.86 -12.31 -2.53
C ASP A 26 -1.77 -11.64 -3.38
N PHE A 27 -1.33 -12.31 -4.44
CA PHE A 27 -0.28 -11.82 -5.35
C PHE A 27 -0.79 -11.52 -6.76
N THR A 28 -2.06 -11.80 -7.03
CA THR A 28 -2.63 -11.79 -8.38
C THR A 28 -3.41 -10.51 -8.64
N CYS A 29 -4.22 -10.07 -7.68
CA CYS A 29 -5.02 -8.87 -7.79
C CYS A 29 -4.14 -7.61 -7.73
N LYS A 30 -4.23 -6.79 -8.77
CA LYS A 30 -3.53 -5.51 -8.89
C LYS A 30 -4.48 -4.34 -9.15
N LEU A 31 -5.79 -4.59 -9.01
CA LEU A 31 -6.85 -3.61 -9.25
C LEU A 31 -6.86 -2.51 -8.16
N PRO A 32 -7.56 -1.39 -8.41
CA PRO A 32 -7.99 -0.48 -7.35
C PRO A 32 -8.82 -1.20 -6.28
N ILE A 33 -8.93 -0.60 -5.09
CA ILE A 33 -9.69 -1.22 -3.97
C ILE A 33 -11.16 -1.38 -4.32
N GLU A 34 -11.73 -0.42 -5.05
CA GLU A 34 -13.14 -0.38 -5.40
C GLU A 34 -13.57 -1.52 -6.33
N ASP A 35 -12.62 -2.04 -7.11
CA ASP A 35 -12.83 -3.10 -8.09
C ASP A 35 -12.35 -4.49 -7.60
N ALA A 36 -11.88 -4.57 -6.36
CA ALA A 36 -11.35 -5.81 -5.80
C ALA A 36 -12.47 -6.82 -5.48
N PRO A 37 -12.22 -8.13 -5.66
CA PRO A 37 -13.12 -9.18 -5.17
C PRO A 37 -13.45 -9.03 -3.69
N ALA A 38 -14.69 -9.34 -3.30
CA ALA A 38 -15.20 -9.08 -1.95
C ALA A 38 -14.45 -9.84 -0.83
N GLU A 39 -13.87 -11.00 -1.17
CA GLU A 39 -13.05 -11.82 -0.30
C GLU A 39 -11.66 -11.22 -0.02
N LEU A 40 -11.22 -10.27 -0.84
CA LEU A 40 -9.95 -9.58 -0.68
C LEU A 40 -10.14 -8.27 0.09
N LYS A 41 -9.20 -8.01 0.99
CA LYS A 41 -9.10 -6.77 1.75
C LYS A 41 -7.75 -6.15 1.53
N ALA A 42 -7.68 -4.82 1.49
CA ALA A 42 -6.38 -4.16 1.54
C ALA A 42 -5.70 -4.54 2.86
N TRP A 43 -4.38 -4.77 2.86
CA TRP A 43 -3.69 -5.29 4.04
C TRP A 43 -3.96 -4.44 5.31
N PHE A 44 -4.12 -3.12 5.15
CA PHE A 44 -4.40 -2.19 6.24
C PHE A 44 -5.86 -2.22 6.75
N GLU A 45 -6.78 -2.88 6.05
CA GLU A 45 -8.15 -3.06 6.53
C GLU A 45 -8.26 -4.21 7.53
N LEU A 46 -7.30 -5.14 7.53
CA LEU A 46 -7.23 -6.22 8.51
C LEU A 46 -6.99 -5.68 9.92
N ASP A 47 -7.51 -6.38 10.93
CA ASP A 47 -7.30 -5.99 12.32
C ASP A 47 -5.86 -6.28 12.76
N ASN A 48 -5.19 -5.22 13.18
CA ASN A 48 -3.85 -5.24 13.74
C ASN A 48 -3.70 -4.03 14.69
N PRO A 49 -3.38 -4.24 15.98
CA PRO A 49 -3.20 -3.15 16.94
C PRO A 49 -2.16 -2.11 16.48
N LEU A 50 -1.11 -2.54 15.77
CA LEU A 50 -0.07 -1.63 15.26
C LEU A 50 -0.63 -0.62 14.26
N PHE A 51 -1.64 -0.99 13.48
CA PHE A 51 -2.27 -0.08 12.52
C PHE A 51 -3.12 1.00 13.18
N LYS A 52 -3.29 0.96 14.52
CA LYS A 52 -3.96 2.00 15.31
C LYS A 52 -2.98 2.88 16.08
N GLN A 53 -1.73 2.43 16.26
CA GLN A 53 -0.73 3.07 17.11
C GLN A 53 0.38 3.72 16.30
N GLU A 54 0.82 3.05 15.24
CA GLU A 54 1.99 3.45 14.48
C GLU A 54 1.62 4.21 13.22
N ASN A 55 2.47 5.16 12.84
CA ASN A 55 2.40 5.74 11.51
C ASN A 55 3.11 4.84 10.51
N ILE A 56 2.45 4.53 9.39
CA ILE A 56 3.01 3.65 8.35
C ILE A 56 3.05 4.40 7.03
N ILE A 57 4.24 4.53 6.44
CA ILE A 57 4.44 5.11 5.11
C ILE A 57 4.83 3.97 4.16
N PHE A 58 4.17 3.88 3.01
CA PHE A 58 4.46 2.82 2.03
C PHE A 58 4.22 3.25 0.58
N GLY A 59 4.68 2.43 -0.36
CA GLY A 59 4.52 2.61 -1.81
C GLY A 59 4.22 1.29 -2.53
N HIS A 60 4.73 1.13 -3.76
CA HIS A 60 4.60 -0.07 -4.62
C HIS A 60 3.19 -0.39 -5.15
N TRP A 61 2.15 0.11 -4.50
CA TRP A 61 0.77 -0.13 -4.88
C TRP A 61 0.16 1.04 -5.68
N ALA A 62 0.68 1.31 -6.88
CA ALA A 62 0.23 2.41 -7.74
C ALA A 62 -1.29 2.46 -8.01
N SER A 63 -1.97 1.31 -8.18
CA SER A 63 -3.43 1.27 -8.41
C SER A 63 -4.26 1.75 -7.21
N LEU A 64 -3.64 1.88 -6.03
CA LEU A 64 -4.26 2.49 -4.85
C LEU A 64 -4.40 4.00 -4.99
N MET A 65 -3.57 4.66 -5.80
CA MET A 65 -3.57 6.11 -6.02
C MET A 65 -3.53 6.93 -4.72
N GLY A 66 -2.74 6.47 -3.75
CA GLY A 66 -2.60 7.12 -2.45
C GLY A 66 -3.84 7.03 -1.54
N LYS A 67 -4.89 6.32 -1.95
CA LYS A 67 -6.12 6.18 -1.15
C LYS A 67 -5.87 5.28 0.04
N CYS A 68 -6.06 5.78 1.26
CA CYS A 68 -6.12 4.96 2.46
C CYS A 68 -7.20 5.51 3.39
N ALA A 69 -8.05 4.62 3.91
CA ALA A 69 -9.11 5.01 4.85
C ALA A 69 -8.56 5.34 6.24
N ARG A 70 -7.31 4.95 6.55
CA ARG A 70 -6.70 5.16 7.86
C ARG A 70 -5.82 6.42 7.85
N PRO A 71 -6.03 7.38 8.78
CA PRO A 71 -5.31 8.66 8.77
C PRO A 71 -3.82 8.55 9.11
N ASN A 72 -3.39 7.47 9.77
CA ASN A 72 -2.00 7.19 10.16
C ASN A 72 -1.26 6.31 9.14
N ILE A 73 -1.86 5.99 8.00
CA ILE A 73 -1.24 5.18 6.94
C ILE A 73 -1.18 6.01 5.65
N TYR A 74 0.04 6.26 5.21
CA TYR A 74 0.35 7.16 4.10
C TYR A 74 0.81 6.34 2.88
N ALA A 75 -0.07 6.20 1.91
CA ALA A 75 0.25 5.59 0.61
C ALA A 75 0.84 6.65 -0.33
N LEU A 76 2.12 6.55 -0.65
CA LEU A 76 2.83 7.56 -1.46
C LEU A 76 2.95 7.18 -2.94
N ASP A 77 2.73 5.91 -3.28
CA ASP A 77 2.77 5.46 -4.67
C ASP A 77 1.48 5.84 -5.40
N THR A 78 1.54 7.01 -6.04
CA THR A 78 0.50 7.55 -6.90
C THR A 78 0.80 7.31 -8.38
N GLY A 79 1.65 6.33 -8.70
CA GLY A 79 1.83 5.84 -10.07
C GLY A 79 2.51 6.81 -11.04
N CYS A 80 3.48 7.62 -10.58
CA CYS A 80 4.23 8.56 -11.42
C CYS A 80 4.78 7.91 -12.71
N ALA A 81 5.34 6.70 -12.62
CA ALA A 81 5.85 5.94 -13.76
C ALA A 81 4.77 5.58 -14.80
N TRP A 82 3.50 5.56 -14.38
CA TRP A 82 2.34 5.20 -15.21
C TRP A 82 1.60 6.43 -15.77
N GLY A 83 2.21 7.61 -15.70
CA GLY A 83 1.62 8.84 -16.26
C GLY A 83 0.86 9.71 -15.26
N ASN A 84 0.83 9.32 -13.98
CA ASN A 84 0.19 10.11 -12.92
C ASN A 84 1.20 11.10 -12.30
N HIS A 85 1.31 11.12 -10.98
CA HIS A 85 2.16 12.05 -10.25
C HIS A 85 3.01 11.35 -9.19
N LEU A 86 4.10 12.00 -8.80
CA LEU A 86 4.89 11.67 -7.62
C LEU A 86 4.26 12.36 -6.40
N THR A 87 4.20 11.66 -5.27
CA THR A 87 3.68 12.20 -4.00
C THR A 87 4.78 12.17 -2.95
N MET A 88 4.93 13.27 -2.21
CA MET A 88 5.89 13.45 -1.13
C MET A 88 5.17 13.95 0.12
N VAL A 89 5.59 13.50 1.29
CA VAL A 89 5.11 13.99 2.59
C VAL A 89 6.29 14.59 3.35
N ARG A 90 6.15 15.85 3.78
CA ARG A 90 7.02 16.44 4.80
C ARG A 90 6.54 15.97 6.17
N TRP A 91 7.42 15.37 6.95
CA TRP A 91 6.99 14.58 8.10
C TRP A 91 6.58 15.43 9.30
N GLU A 92 7.22 16.58 9.48
CA GLU A 92 7.09 17.49 10.62
C GLU A 92 5.65 18.01 10.76
N ASP A 93 5.02 18.32 9.63
CA ASP A 93 3.66 18.90 9.56
C ASP A 93 2.68 18.06 8.73
N LYS A 94 3.13 16.89 8.25
CA LYS A 94 2.37 16.00 7.35
C LYS A 94 1.94 16.69 6.05
N GLN A 95 2.60 17.77 5.64
CA GLN A 95 2.24 18.44 4.40
C GLN A 95 2.52 17.55 3.19
N VAL A 96 1.51 17.36 2.35
CA VAL A 96 1.60 16.59 1.12
C VAL A 96 1.95 17.52 -0.04
N PHE A 97 2.91 17.09 -0.86
CA PHE A 97 3.31 17.74 -2.10
C PHE A 97 3.17 16.76 -3.26
N THR A 98 2.76 17.25 -4.42
CA THR A 98 2.63 16.43 -5.64
C THR A 98 3.34 17.07 -6.81
N GLN A 99 3.99 16.25 -7.62
CA GLN A 99 4.59 16.66 -8.89
C GLN A 99 4.05 15.77 -10.00
N VAL A 100 3.34 16.37 -10.97
CA VAL A 100 2.91 15.64 -12.18
C VAL A 100 4.15 15.10 -12.89
N ARG A 101 4.07 13.88 -13.43
CA ARG A 101 5.16 13.26 -14.19
C ARG A 101 5.73 14.26 -15.20
N LEU A 102 7.06 14.44 -15.18
CA LEU A 102 7.77 15.24 -16.16
C LEU A 102 7.95 14.40 -17.43
N GLY A 103 7.39 14.86 -18.55
CA GLY A 103 7.62 14.30 -19.89
C GLY A 103 6.57 13.30 -20.41
N SER A 104 6.22 13.50 -21.67
CA SER A 104 5.98 12.47 -22.69
C SER A 104 7.20 12.44 -23.61
#